data_AF-A0A7J6FIL1-F1
#
_entry.id   AF-A0A7J6FIL1-F1
#
_cell.length_a   1.000
_cell.length_b   1.000
_cell.length_c   1.000
_cell.angle_alpha   90.00
_cell.angle_beta   90.00
_cell.angle_gamma   90.00
#
_symmetry.space_group_name_H-M   'P 1'
#
loop_
_entity.id
_entity.type
_entity.pdbx_description
1 polymer ?
#
loop_
_entity_poly.entity_id
_entity_poly.type
_entity_poly.pdbx_seq_one_letter_code
_entity_poly.pdbx_strand_id
1 'polypeptide(L)'
;MKKCEEGVLGFFFESEEDCELIMNRRPWLVNGVLQNLKPWPIEGEARLFDFEVARFWVEIHGLPKRCLSETNAPIVAKKIGHFIKTDGKRKEEIVRRGFL
;
A
#
# COMPACT_ATOMS: atom_id res chain seq x y z
N MET A 1 17.18 -16.32 -16.69
CA MET A 1 16.53 -15.85 -15.43
C MET A 1 17.55 -15.00 -14.69
N LYS A 2 17.27 -13.70 -14.44
CA LYS A 2 18.19 -12.83 -13.68
C LYS A 2 18.26 -13.36 -12.23
N LYS A 3 19.47 -13.49 -11.66
CA LYS A 3 19.64 -13.94 -10.27
C LYS A 3 19.11 -12.85 -9.32
N CYS A 4 18.23 -13.23 -8.41
CA CYS A 4 17.82 -12.39 -7.28
C CYS A 4 18.58 -12.84 -6.03
N GLU A 5 18.75 -11.94 -5.05
CA GLU A 5 19.38 -12.27 -3.77
C GLU A 5 18.43 -13.05 -2.86
N GLU A 6 18.95 -13.60 -1.77
CA GLU A 6 18.15 -14.33 -0.78
C GLU A 6 17.07 -13.39 -0.19
N GLY A 7 15.81 -13.84 -0.18
CA GLY A 7 14.67 -13.03 0.24
C GLY A 7 14.10 -12.09 -0.82
N VAL A 8 14.72 -11.98 -2.01
CA VAL A 8 14.19 -11.21 -3.14
C VAL A 8 13.69 -12.16 -4.23
N LEU A 9 12.44 -11.99 -4.64
CA LEU A 9 11.81 -12.79 -5.68
C LEU A 9 11.39 -11.91 -6.86
N GLY A 10 11.64 -12.42 -8.07
CA GLY A 10 11.16 -11.80 -9.31
C GLY A 10 9.82 -12.42 -9.71
N PHE A 11 8.80 -11.57 -9.86
CA PHE A 11 7.51 -11.94 -10.44
C PHE A 11 7.46 -11.44 -11.88
N PHE A 12 7.10 -12.31 -12.82
CA PHE A 12 6.96 -12.00 -14.23
C PHE A 12 5.52 -12.24 -14.64
N PHE A 13 4.94 -11.30 -15.38
CA PHE A 13 3.56 -11.34 -15.83
C PHE A 13 3.56 -11.32 -17.36
N GLU A 14 2.61 -12.05 -17.96
CA GLU A 14 2.41 -12.05 -19.42
C GLU A 14 1.61 -10.82 -19.87
N SER A 15 0.73 -10.31 -18.99
CA SER A 15 -0.07 -9.11 -19.21
C SER A 15 0.40 -7.94 -18.33
N GLU A 16 0.54 -6.77 -18.93
CA GLU A 16 0.79 -5.52 -18.21
C GLU A 16 -0.38 -5.18 -17.27
N GLU A 17 -1.60 -5.46 -17.70
CA GLU A 17 -2.83 -5.22 -16.92
C GLU A 17 -2.84 -6.04 -15.62
N ASP A 18 -2.36 -7.30 -15.67
CA ASP A 18 -2.23 -8.15 -14.49
C ASP A 18 -1.17 -7.61 -13.53
N CYS A 19 -0.03 -7.16 -14.07
CA CYS A 19 1.02 -6.54 -13.28
C CYS A 19 0.49 -5.28 -12.56
N GLU A 20 -0.20 -4.40 -13.30
CA GLU A 20 -0.83 -3.21 -12.73
C GLU A 20 -1.87 -3.54 -11.67
N LEU A 21 -2.71 -4.55 -11.91
CA LEU A 21 -3.72 -5.00 -10.96
C LEU A 21 -3.09 -5.46 -9.64
N ILE A 22 -2.05 -6.29 -9.71
CA ILE A 22 -1.31 -6.76 -8.54
C ILE A 22 -0.64 -5.58 -7.82
N MET A 23 -0.05 -4.65 -8.56
CA MET A 23 0.61 -3.48 -7.99
C MET A 23 -0.37 -2.50 -7.34
N ASN A 24 -1.57 -2.36 -7.87
CA ASN A 24 -2.58 -1.44 -7.35
C ASN A 24 -3.36 -1.99 -6.15
N ARG A 25 -3.39 -3.32 -5.98
CA ARG A 25 -4.09 -4.00 -4.87
C ARG A 25 -3.22 -4.28 -3.64
N ARG A 26 -1.97 -3.80 -3.62
CA ARG A 26 -1.11 -3.82 -2.42
C ARG A 26 -1.80 -3.14 -1.22
N PRO A 27 -1.50 -3.55 0.03
CA PRO A 27 -0.48 -4.52 0.42
C PRO A 27 -0.91 -5.96 0.18
N TRP A 28 0.07 -6.85 -0.03
CA TRP A 28 -0.17 -8.30 -0.09
C TRP A 28 0.40 -8.97 1.14
N LEU A 29 -0.41 -9.81 1.77
CA LEU A 29 -0.02 -10.66 2.89
C LEU A 29 -0.04 -12.10 2.43
N VAL A 30 1.11 -12.76 2.48
CA VAL A 30 1.24 -14.20 2.17
C VAL A 30 1.79 -14.86 3.43
N ASN A 31 1.04 -15.81 3.98
CA ASN A 31 1.36 -16.48 5.25
C ASN A 31 1.66 -15.50 6.40
N GLY A 32 0.90 -14.39 6.48
CA GLY A 32 1.09 -13.36 7.49
C GLY A 32 2.29 -12.44 7.28
N VAL A 33 3.06 -12.62 6.19
CA VAL A 33 4.23 -11.80 5.86
C VAL A 33 3.87 -10.80 4.76
N LEU A 34 4.17 -9.53 5.01
CA LEU A 34 3.98 -8.44 4.05
C LEU A 34 4.95 -8.59 2.86
N GLN A 35 4.39 -8.65 1.66
CA GLN A 35 5.17 -8.67 0.42
C GLN A 35 5.35 -7.23 -0.08
N ASN A 36 6.56 -6.70 0.04
CA ASN A 36 6.90 -5.35 -0.44
C ASN A 36 7.20 -5.37 -1.95
N LEU A 37 6.17 -5.54 -2.79
CA LEU A 37 6.35 -5.57 -4.23
C LEU A 37 6.75 -4.19 -4.77
N LYS A 38 7.69 -4.16 -5.70
CA LYS A 38 8.21 -2.96 -6.37
C LYS A 38 8.24 -3.19 -7.88
N PRO A 39 7.97 -2.17 -8.71
CA PRO A 39 8.04 -2.33 -10.17
C PRO A 39 9.50 -2.56 -10.57
N TRP A 40 9.73 -3.45 -11.51
CA TRP A 40 11.09 -3.72 -11.97
C TRP A 40 11.57 -2.61 -12.90
N PRO A 41 12.71 -1.93 -12.61
CA PRO A 41 13.21 -0.86 -13.47
C PRO A 41 13.73 -1.43 -14.78
N ILE A 42 13.50 -0.70 -15.87
CA ILE A 42 13.93 -1.10 -17.22
C ILE A 42 15.45 -1.35 -17.27
N GLU A 43 16.20 -0.57 -16.49
CA GLU A 43 17.66 -0.67 -16.35
C GLU A 43 18.05 -0.90 -14.89
N GLY A 44 18.99 -1.81 -14.65
CA GLY A 44 19.56 -2.05 -13.31
C GLY A 44 19.46 -3.49 -12.80
N GLU A 45 20.15 -3.71 -11.67
CA GLU A 45 20.16 -4.96 -10.93
C GLU A 45 19.11 -4.93 -9.80
N ALA A 46 18.59 -6.10 -9.41
CA ALA A 46 17.68 -6.27 -8.28
C ALA A 46 18.20 -5.67 -6.96
N ARG A 47 19.53 -5.54 -6.85
CA ARG A 47 20.25 -4.98 -5.71
C ARG A 47 20.01 -3.48 -5.49
N LEU A 48 19.59 -2.76 -6.52
CA LEU A 48 19.30 -1.32 -6.41
C LEU A 48 17.91 -1.04 -5.84
N PHE A 49 17.13 -2.08 -5.52
CA PHE A 49 15.80 -1.90 -4.98
C PHE A 49 15.85 -1.53 -3.51
N ASP A 50 15.34 -0.35 -3.20
CA ASP A 50 15.04 0.05 -1.84
C ASP A 50 13.71 -0.57 -1.37
N PHE A 51 13.83 -1.55 -0.48
CA PHE A 51 12.72 -2.22 0.21
C PHE A 51 12.46 -1.68 1.62
N GLU A 52 13.08 -0.58 2.05
CA GLU A 52 12.91 0.01 3.40
C GLU A 52 11.49 0.53 3.63
N VAL A 53 10.82 0.99 2.57
CA VAL A 53 9.44 1.51 2.64
C VAL A 53 8.47 0.62 1.86
N ALA A 54 7.35 0.28 2.51
CA ALA A 54 6.25 -0.47 1.92
C ALA A 54 4.96 0.36 1.88
N ARG A 55 4.11 0.10 0.88
CA ARG A 55 2.76 0.69 0.79
C ARG A 55 1.76 -0.22 1.47
N PHE A 56 0.97 0.33 2.38
CA PHE A 56 -0.07 -0.40 3.09
C PHE A 56 -1.27 0.51 3.40
N TRP A 57 -2.43 -0.11 3.62
CA TRP A 57 -3.61 0.57 4.12
C TRP A 57 -3.58 0.60 5.65
N VAL A 58 -4.04 1.71 6.22
CA VAL A 58 -4.23 1.83 7.66
C VAL A 58 -5.67 2.22 7.91
N GLU A 59 -6.31 1.50 8.83
CA GLU A 59 -7.57 1.92 9.41
C GLU A 59 -7.30 2.59 10.77
N ILE A 60 -7.82 3.80 10.94
CA ILE A 60 -7.61 4.57 12.16
C ILE A 60 -8.90 4.60 12.96
N HIS A 61 -8.86 4.02 14.16
CA HIS A 61 -9.96 3.99 15.09
C HIS A 61 -9.86 5.11 16.14
N GLY A 62 -10.98 5.45 16.79
CA GLY A 62 -11.00 6.39 17.92
C GLY A 62 -10.86 7.88 17.55
N LEU A 63 -10.83 8.24 16.26
CA LEU A 63 -10.84 9.64 15.85
C LEU A 63 -12.21 10.29 16.14
N PRO A 64 -12.24 11.50 16.72
CA PRO A 64 -13.49 12.24 16.88
C PRO A 64 -14.20 12.41 15.54
N LYS A 65 -15.54 12.32 15.50
CA LYS A 65 -16.32 12.42 14.24
C LYS A 65 -16.01 13.66 13.42
N ARG A 66 -15.78 14.81 14.08
CA ARG A 66 -15.37 16.08 13.42
C ARG A 66 -14.02 16.01 12.70
N CYS A 67 -13.17 15.05 13.08
CA CYS A 67 -11.86 14.81 12.52
C CYS A 67 -11.88 13.81 11.35
N LEU A 68 -12.96 13.04 11.18
CA LEU A 68 -13.13 12.06 10.10
C LEU A 68 -13.45 12.77 8.76
N SER A 69 -12.46 13.43 8.18
CA SER A 69 -12.55 14.09 6.87
C SER A 69 -11.32 13.78 6.02
N GLU A 70 -11.51 13.77 4.71
CA GLU A 70 -10.40 13.61 3.74
C GLU A 70 -9.34 14.70 3.92
N THR A 71 -9.75 15.92 4.27
CA THR A 71 -8.83 17.04 4.55
C THR A 71 -7.91 16.76 5.74
N ASN A 72 -8.35 15.95 6.71
CA ASN A 72 -7.55 15.60 7.88
C ASN A 72 -6.71 14.33 7.65
N ALA A 73 -7.01 13.53 6.62
CA ALA A 73 -6.30 12.29 6.36
C ALA A 73 -4.77 12.48 6.21
N PRO A 74 -4.26 13.47 5.43
CA PRO A 74 -2.82 13.71 5.35
C PRO A 74 -2.19 14.10 6.69
N ILE A 75 -2.92 14.84 7.53
CA ILE A 75 -2.43 15.32 8.83
C ILE A 75 -2.20 14.13 9.77
N VAL A 76 -3.16 13.21 9.84
CA VAL A 76 -3.05 12.02 10.69
C VAL A 76 -2.02 11.04 10.10
N ALA A 77 -2.05 10.82 8.79
CA ALA A 77 -1.12 9.92 8.12
C ALA A 77 0.35 10.33 8.29
N LYS A 78 0.66 11.64 8.36
CA LYS A 78 2.02 12.16 8.63
C LYS A 78 2.61 11.67 9.96
N LYS A 79 1.78 11.24 10.92
CA LYS A 79 2.25 10.64 12.18
C LYS A 79 2.70 9.19 12.04
N ILE A 80 2.32 8.54 10.94
CA ILE A 80 2.60 7.12 10.66
C ILE A 80 3.67 7.01 9.58
N GLY A 81 3.58 7.81 8.52
CA GLY A 81 4.51 7.78 7.40
C GLY A 81 4.12 8.74 6.27
N HIS A 82 4.46 8.38 5.04
CA HIS A 82 4.13 9.17 3.86
C HIS A 82 2.69 8.88 3.39
N PHE A 83 1.85 9.91 3.36
CA PHE A 83 0.47 9.80 2.87
C PHE A 83 0.46 9.62 1.34
N ILE A 84 -0.29 8.63 0.85
CA ILE A 84 -0.49 8.38 -0.58
C ILE A 84 -1.91 8.74 -1.00
N LYS A 85 -2.89 8.09 -0.36
CA LYS A 85 -4.31 8.31 -0.61
C LYS A 85 -5.15 7.89 0.59
N THR A 86 -6.40 8.32 0.57
CA THR A 86 -7.47 7.83 1.44
C THR A 86 -8.55 7.22 0.57
N ASP A 87 -9.26 6.22 1.08
CA ASP A 87 -10.54 5.82 0.50
C ASP A 87 -11.52 6.94 0.82
N GLY A 88 -11.70 7.84 -0.15
CA GLY A 88 -12.62 8.97 -0.01
C GLY A 88 -14.02 8.45 0.27
N LYS A 89 -14.49 8.60 1.50
CA LYS A 89 -15.84 8.21 1.90
C LYS A 89 -16.63 9.48 2.10
N ARG A 90 -17.80 9.55 1.47
CA ARG A 90 -18.79 10.58 1.77
C ARG A 90 -19.10 10.52 3.26
N LYS A 91 -19.31 11.68 3.91
CA LYS A 91 -19.55 11.78 5.36
C LYS A 91 -20.68 10.83 5.83
N GLU A 92 -21.69 10.60 5.00
CA GLU A 92 -22.81 9.71 5.33
C GLU A 92 -22.40 8.22 5.45
N GLU A 93 -21.36 7.79 4.73
CA GLU A 93 -20.88 6.40 4.75
C GLU A 93 -19.97 6.11 5.94
N ILE A 94 -19.21 7.12 6.39
CA ILE A 94 -18.33 7.02 7.56
C ILE A 94 -19.14 6.76 8.84
N VAL A 95 -20.32 7.38 8.97
CA VAL A 95 -21.18 7.25 10.15
C VAL A 95 -21.80 5.85 10.28
N ARG A 96 -21.98 5.12 9.16
CA ARG A 96 -22.64 3.81 9.15
C ARG A 96 -21.74 2.64 9.57
N ARG A 97 -20.42 2.78 9.52
CA ARG A 97 -19.47 1.69 9.88
C ARG A 97 -19.06 1.66 11.34
N GLY A 98 -19.59 2.55 12.18
CA GLY A 98 -19.17 2.71 13.59
C GLY A 98 -19.84 1.79 14.61
N PHE A 99 -20.54 0.72 14.20
CA PHE A 99 -21.21 -0.21 15.12
C PHE A 99 -21.20 -1.64 14.57
N LEU A 100 -20.03 -2.27 14.49
CA LEU A 100 -19.87 -3.73 14.52
C LEU A 100 -18.55 -4.05 15.23
#